data_AF-A0A919FCG7-F1
#
_entry.id   AF-A0A919FCG7-F1
#
_cell.length_a   1.000
_cell.length_b   1.000
_cell.length_c   1.000
_cell.angle_alpha   90.00
_cell.angle_beta   90.00
_cell.angle_gamma   90.00
#
_symmetry.space_group_name_H-M   'P 1'
#
loop_
_entity.id
_entity.type
_entity.pdbx_description
1 polymer ?
#
loop_
_entity_poly.entity_id
_entity_poly.type
_entity_poly.pdbx_seq_one_letter_code
_entity_poly.pdbx_strand_id
1 'polypeptide(L)'
;MKAGSAWTRAARTDDMAGQANYAGYAKLLLATGPSARKGMENEGGAPAQHLAGHLGLDQVATVDPGVLRTMKAKGVTDFDCDLWIDGQGRTVRFEQRMDVQGVPVVNKVFFGEFGPVETFAAPTGG
;
A
#
# COMPACT_ATOMS: atom_id res chain seq x y z
N MET A 1 5.14 22.30 6.06
CA MET A 1 5.01 23.25 4.93
C MET A 1 3.99 24.30 5.30
N LYS A 2 4.28 25.58 5.09
CA LYS A 2 3.29 26.66 5.32
C LYS A 2 2.32 26.72 4.14
N ALA A 3 1.04 26.82 4.43
CA ALA A 3 0.05 27.27 3.44
C ALA A 3 0.45 28.67 2.95
N GLY A 4 0.49 28.87 1.62
CA GLY A 4 0.74 30.17 1.00
C GLY A 4 2.00 30.30 0.12
N SER A 5 2.78 29.24 -0.10
CA SER A 5 3.86 29.26 -1.10
C SER A 5 3.31 28.99 -2.51
N ALA A 6 3.81 29.71 -3.51
CA ALA A 6 3.50 29.44 -4.92
C ALA A 6 3.87 27.99 -5.26
N TRP A 7 2.97 27.29 -5.94
CA TRP A 7 3.22 25.93 -6.40
C TRP A 7 4.34 25.94 -7.44
N THR A 8 5.27 25.00 -7.33
CA THR A 8 6.33 24.78 -8.31
C THR A 8 6.14 23.42 -8.97
N ARG A 9 6.31 23.38 -10.29
CA ARG A 9 6.27 22.13 -11.04
C ARG A 9 7.52 21.31 -10.73
N ALA A 10 7.35 20.13 -10.14
CA ALA A 10 8.42 19.14 -10.04
C ALA A 10 8.51 18.32 -11.34
N ALA A 11 9.71 17.91 -11.72
CA ALA A 11 9.89 16.92 -12.77
C ALA A 11 9.24 15.61 -12.35
N ARG A 12 8.54 14.95 -13.28
CA ARG A 12 7.96 13.63 -13.02
C ARG A 12 9.10 12.62 -12.96
N THR A 13 9.27 11.97 -11.82
CA THR A 13 10.22 10.87 -11.66
C THR A 13 9.49 9.53 -11.78
N ASP A 14 10.18 8.49 -12.24
CA ASP A 14 9.60 7.15 -12.47
C ASP A 14 9.09 6.50 -11.17
N ASP A 15 9.60 6.92 -10.01
CA ASP A 15 9.15 6.53 -8.68
C ASP A 15 7.77 7.09 -8.28
N MET A 16 7.27 8.11 -9.00
CA MET A 16 5.93 8.67 -8.81
C MET A 16 4.86 7.95 -9.65
N ALA A 17 5.26 6.95 -10.45
CA ALA A 17 4.41 6.22 -11.36
C ALA A 17 4.07 4.82 -10.81
N GLY A 18 3.22 4.76 -9.78
CA GLY A 18 2.63 3.50 -9.36
C GLY A 18 2.04 3.59 -7.96
N GLN A 19 0.75 3.92 -7.85
CA GLN A 19 0.02 3.56 -6.64
C GLN A 19 0.02 2.03 -6.55
N ALA A 20 0.45 1.50 -5.40
CA ALA A 20 0.47 0.08 -5.19
C ALA A 20 -0.96 -0.49 -5.30
N ASN A 21 -1.09 -1.68 -5.88
CA ASN A 21 -2.39 -2.34 -6.06
C ASN A 21 -2.79 -3.09 -4.79
N TYR A 22 -3.20 -2.38 -3.75
CA TYR A 22 -3.51 -2.96 -2.43
C TYR A 22 -4.60 -4.05 -2.46
N ALA A 23 -5.56 -3.97 -3.37
CA ALA A 23 -6.58 -5.02 -3.54
C ALA A 23 -5.97 -6.34 -4.06
N GLY A 24 -4.89 -6.26 -4.84
CA GLY A 24 -4.13 -7.42 -5.31
C GLY A 24 -3.51 -8.23 -4.17
N TYR A 25 -3.07 -7.56 -3.11
CA TYR A 25 -2.40 -8.21 -1.97
C TYR A 25 -3.34 -9.12 -1.19
N ALA A 26 -4.63 -8.80 -1.12
CA ALA A 26 -5.63 -9.69 -0.51
C ALA A 26 -5.63 -11.07 -1.17
N LYS A 27 -5.56 -11.11 -2.50
CA LYS A 27 -5.53 -12.36 -3.27
C LYS A 27 -4.25 -13.15 -2.99
N LEU A 28 -3.10 -12.48 -2.94
CA LEU A 28 -1.82 -13.12 -2.62
C LEU A 28 -1.83 -13.74 -1.23
N LEU A 29 -2.28 -12.99 -0.22
CA LEU A 29 -2.37 -13.47 1.15
C LEU A 29 -3.29 -14.69 1.25
N LEU A 30 -4.48 -14.64 0.65
CA LEU A 30 -5.40 -15.77 0.65
C LEU A 30 -4.85 -17.00 -0.06
N ALA A 31 -4.01 -16.83 -1.08
CA ALA A 31 -3.34 -17.94 -1.77
C ALA A 31 -2.27 -18.63 -0.90
N THR A 32 -1.74 -17.96 0.13
CA THR A 32 -0.80 -18.59 1.10
C THR A 32 -1.45 -19.62 2.02
N GLY A 33 -2.78 -19.68 2.05
CA GLY A 33 -3.56 -20.69 2.76
C GLY A 33 -4.37 -20.16 3.95
N PRO A 34 -5.04 -21.06 4.69
CA PRO A 34 -5.98 -20.67 5.75
C PRO A 34 -5.34 -19.86 6.88
N SER A 35 -4.05 -20.07 7.15
CA SER A 35 -3.29 -19.35 8.18
C SER A 35 -3.18 -17.86 7.91
N ALA A 36 -3.43 -17.40 6.67
CA ALA A 36 -3.43 -15.99 6.34
C ALA A 36 -4.55 -15.21 7.01
N ARG A 37 -5.67 -15.87 7.34
CA ARG A 37 -6.84 -15.24 7.97
C ARG A 37 -6.59 -15.12 9.47
N LYS A 38 -6.45 -13.90 9.97
CA LYS A 38 -6.15 -13.64 11.39
C LYS A 38 -7.38 -13.37 12.23
N GLY A 39 -8.47 -12.93 11.60
CA GLY A 39 -9.75 -12.72 12.25
C GLY A 39 -10.32 -11.35 11.92
N MET A 40 -11.30 -10.92 12.71
CA MET A 40 -11.88 -9.59 12.63
C MET A 40 -11.22 -8.68 13.66
N GLU A 41 -10.86 -7.47 13.24
CA GLU A 41 -10.31 -6.42 14.10
C GLU A 41 -11.12 -5.14 13.92
N ASN A 42 -10.99 -4.19 14.86
CA ASN A 42 -11.65 -2.89 14.77
C ASN A 42 -10.67 -1.86 14.21
N GLU A 43 -10.94 -1.35 13.02
CA GLU A 43 -10.14 -0.33 12.34
C GLU A 43 -10.99 0.93 12.16
N GLY A 44 -10.56 2.04 12.80
CA GLY A 44 -11.28 3.32 12.69
C GLY A 44 -12.72 3.30 13.18
N GLY A 45 -13.07 2.39 14.09
CA GLY A 45 -14.45 2.24 14.61
C GLY A 45 -15.33 1.29 13.80
N ALA A 46 -14.81 0.67 12.74
CA ALA A 46 -15.52 -0.30 11.92
C ALA A 46 -14.83 -1.67 11.95
N PRO A 47 -15.60 -2.78 11.91
CA PRO A 47 -15.02 -4.12 11.81
C PRO A 47 -14.35 -4.34 10.45
N ALA A 48 -13.12 -4.85 10.47
CA ALA A 48 -12.34 -5.21 9.29
C ALA A 48 -11.73 -6.61 9.42
N GLN A 49 -11.74 -7.38 8.34
CA GLN A 49 -11.08 -8.66 8.25
C GLN A 49 -9.57 -8.45 8.10
N HIS A 50 -8.80 -8.99 9.03
CA HIS A 50 -7.34 -8.99 8.99
C HIS A 50 -6.81 -10.22 8.26
N LEU A 51 -5.94 -9.96 7.29
CA LEU A 51 -5.14 -10.93 6.56
C LEU A 51 -3.66 -10.62 6.79
N ALA A 52 -2.83 -11.63 7.04
CA ALA A 52 -1.40 -11.44 7.17
C ALA A 52 -0.58 -12.65 6.72
N GLY A 53 0.60 -12.38 6.18
CA GLY A 53 1.50 -13.41 5.67
C GLY A 53 2.82 -12.84 5.17
N HIS A 54 3.73 -13.75 4.82
CA HIS A 54 5.03 -13.42 4.27
C HIS A 54 4.99 -13.58 2.75
N LEU A 55 5.38 -12.53 2.01
CA LEU A 55 5.29 -12.47 0.56
C LEU A 55 6.67 -12.27 -0.07
N GLY A 56 6.99 -13.11 -1.06
CA GLY A 56 8.17 -12.93 -1.90
C GLY A 56 7.89 -11.98 -3.07
N LEU A 57 8.92 -11.28 -3.55
CA LEU A 57 8.75 -10.30 -4.64
C LEU A 57 8.19 -10.89 -5.94
N ASP A 58 8.51 -12.14 -6.27
CA ASP A 58 8.00 -12.79 -7.48
C ASP A 58 6.48 -13.04 -7.40
N GLN A 59 5.94 -13.28 -6.20
CA GLN A 59 4.49 -13.37 -5.99
C GLN A 59 3.83 -12.00 -6.18
N VAL A 60 4.46 -10.94 -5.65
CA VAL A 60 3.97 -9.56 -5.75
C VAL A 60 3.93 -9.09 -7.20
N ALA A 61 4.91 -9.47 -8.01
CA ALA A 61 4.97 -9.12 -9.43
C ALA A 61 3.71 -9.53 -10.21
N THR A 62 2.97 -10.53 -9.74
CA THR A 62 1.73 -11.01 -10.40
C THR A 62 0.54 -10.06 -10.21
N VAL A 63 0.57 -9.20 -9.18
CA VAL A 63 -0.52 -8.25 -8.88
C VAL A 63 -0.07 -6.79 -8.90
N ASP A 64 1.22 -6.54 -8.72
CA ASP A 64 1.85 -5.23 -8.69
C ASP A 64 3.27 -5.27 -9.31
N PRO A 65 3.36 -5.32 -10.65
CA PRO A 65 4.65 -5.38 -11.34
C PRO A 65 5.46 -4.08 -11.22
N GLY A 66 4.81 -2.94 -10.93
CA GLY A 66 5.48 -1.65 -10.72
C GLY A 66 6.31 -1.64 -9.44
N VAL A 67 5.75 -2.20 -8.36
CA VAL A 67 6.42 -2.34 -7.06
C VAL A 67 7.68 -3.22 -7.15
N LEU A 68 7.69 -4.25 -8.01
CA LEU A 68 8.83 -5.16 -8.16
C LEU A 68 10.14 -4.42 -8.46
N ARG A 69 10.14 -3.51 -9.43
CA ARG A 69 11.35 -2.77 -9.84
C ARG A 69 11.89 -1.93 -8.68
N THR A 70 11.00 -1.22 -8.01
CA THR A 70 11.34 -0.33 -6.89
C THR A 70 11.88 -1.11 -5.69
N MET A 71 11.27 -2.24 -5.35
CA MET A 71 11.72 -3.09 -4.23
C MET A 71 13.05 -3.78 -4.53
N LYS A 72 13.24 -4.29 -5.76
CA LYS A 72 14.53 -4.85 -6.19
C LYS A 72 15.65 -3.82 -6.15
N ALA A 73 15.41 -2.59 -6.63
CA ALA A 73 16.39 -1.50 -6.55
C ALA A 73 16.80 -1.15 -5.11
N LYS A 74 15.90 -1.40 -4.15
CA LYS A 74 16.14 -1.22 -2.70
C LYS A 74 16.75 -2.44 -2.02
N GLY A 75 16.99 -3.54 -2.76
CA GLY A 75 17.56 -4.78 -2.20
C GLY A 75 16.57 -5.62 -1.37
N VAL A 76 15.27 -5.35 -1.46
CA VAL A 76 14.24 -6.14 -0.79
C VAL A 76 14.08 -7.48 -1.52
N THR A 77 13.92 -8.58 -0.80
CA THR A 77 13.66 -9.93 -1.36
C THR A 77 12.27 -10.45 -1.02
N ASP A 78 11.79 -10.07 0.15
CA ASP A 78 10.55 -10.52 0.76
C ASP A 78 10.12 -9.51 1.83
N PHE A 79 8.91 -9.68 2.34
CA PHE A 79 8.37 -8.85 3.42
C PHE A 79 7.18 -9.52 4.10
N ASP A 80 6.96 -9.13 5.35
CA ASP A 80 5.70 -9.41 6.02
C ASP A 80 4.67 -8.36 5.61
N CYS A 81 3.47 -8.84 5.28
CA CYS A 81 2.35 -8.04 4.84
C CYS A 81 1.16 -8.27 5.77
N ASP A 82 0.55 -7.17 6.20
CA ASP A 82 -0.72 -7.15 6.91
C ASP A 82 -1.71 -6.28 6.14
N LEU A 83 -2.95 -6.74 6.01
CA LEU A 83 -4.00 -6.09 5.25
C LEU A 83 -5.32 -6.20 5.99
N TRP A 84 -6.02 -5.07 6.12
CA TRP A 84 -7.36 -5.01 6.71
C TRP A 84 -8.37 -4.62 5.64
N ILE A 85 -9.44 -5.41 5.56
CA ILE A 85 -10.48 -5.29 4.54
C ILE A 85 -11.82 -5.08 5.24
N ASP A 86 -12.55 -4.02 4.89
CA ASP A 86 -13.88 -3.77 5.46
C ASP A 86 -14.96 -4.73 4.92
N GLY A 87 -16.18 -4.63 5.47
CA GLY A 87 -17.33 -5.43 5.04
C GLY A 87 -17.76 -5.20 3.57
N GLN A 88 -17.24 -4.18 2.89
CA GLN A 88 -17.48 -3.91 1.48
C GLN A 88 -16.34 -4.43 0.57
N GLY A 89 -15.32 -5.08 1.14
CA GLY A 89 -14.18 -5.61 0.40
C GLY A 89 -13.10 -4.57 0.08
N ARG A 90 -13.13 -3.39 0.72
CA ARG A 90 -12.14 -2.33 0.50
C ARG A 90 -10.99 -2.45 1.49
N THR A 91 -9.77 -2.24 1.03
CA THR A 91 -8.62 -2.10 1.93
C THR A 91 -8.76 -0.83 2.76
N VAL A 92 -8.77 -0.95 4.08
CA VAL A 92 -8.83 0.18 5.03
C VAL A 92 -7.49 0.45 5.71
N ARG A 93 -6.63 -0.57 5.80
CA ARG A 93 -5.27 -0.46 6.29
C ARG A 93 -4.36 -1.48 5.62
N PHE A 94 -3.12 -1.07 5.42
CA PHE A 94 -2.05 -1.89 4.91
C PHE A 94 -0.79 -1.64 5.73
N GLU A 95 -0.13 -2.69 6.18
CA GLU A 95 1.21 -2.60 6.73
C GLU A 95 2.16 -3.54 6.01
N GLN A 96 3.37 -3.06 5.78
CA GLN A 96 4.46 -3.85 5.23
C GLN A 96 5.68 -3.68 6.12
N ARG A 97 6.31 -4.79 6.47
CA ARG A 97 7.55 -4.85 7.26
C ARG A 97 8.61 -5.57 6.44
N MET A 98 9.74 -4.92 6.20
CA MET A 98 10.79 -5.42 5.31
C MET A 98 12.18 -4.95 5.74
N ASP A 99 13.22 -5.62 5.28
CA ASP A 99 14.59 -5.14 5.36
C ASP A 99 14.97 -4.39 4.08
N VAL A 100 15.58 -3.23 4.23
CA VAL A 100 16.15 -2.45 3.13
C VAL A 100 17.62 -2.24 3.42
N GLN A 101 18.48 -3.06 2.81
CA GLN A 101 19.95 -2.97 2.95
C GLN A 101 20.44 -3.06 4.41
N GLY A 102 19.85 -3.98 5.20
CA GLY A 102 20.15 -4.18 6.62
C GLY A 102 19.40 -3.23 7.56
N VAL A 103 18.50 -2.40 7.04
CA VAL A 103 17.68 -1.48 7.83
C VAL A 103 16.23 -1.97 7.86
N PRO A 104 15.66 -2.26 9.05
CA PRO A 104 14.25 -2.62 9.16
C PRO A 104 13.37 -1.40 8.85
N VAL A 105 12.44 -1.57 7.93
CA VAL A 105 11.48 -0.55 7.48
C VAL A 105 10.06 -1.05 7.69
N VAL A 106 9.21 -0.15 8.20
CA VAL A 106 7.77 -0.37 8.29
C VAL A 106 7.06 0.71 7.49
N ASN A 107 6.28 0.30 6.50
CA ASN A 107 5.37 1.16 5.76
C ASN A 107 3.94 0.91 6.24
N LYS A 108 3.20 1.98 6.57
CA LYS A 108 1.82 1.91 7.04
C LYS A 108 0.97 2.85 6.20
N VAL A 109 -0.10 2.34 5.64
CA VAL A 109 -1.03 3.08 4.80
C VAL A 109 -2.44 2.89 5.35
N PHE A 110 -3.16 3.99 5.48
CA PHE A 110 -4.54 4.02 5.94
C PHE A 110 -5.41 4.59 4.82
N PHE A 111 -6.57 3.98 4.61
CA PHE A 111 -7.54 4.42 3.62
C PHE A 111 -8.85 4.74 4.33
N GLY A 112 -9.40 5.91 4.00
CA GLY A 112 -10.64 6.41 4.54
C GLY A 112 -11.33 7.32 3.52
N GLU A 113 -12.40 7.98 3.95
CA GLU A 113 -13.13 8.96 3.13
C GLU A 113 -13.52 8.43 1.73
N PHE A 114 -13.82 7.13 1.65
CA PHE A 114 -14.24 6.50 0.41
C PHE A 114 -15.49 7.18 -0.14
N GLY A 115 -15.43 7.63 -1.38
CA GLY A 115 -16.51 8.38 -1.99
C GLY A 115 -16.32 8.63 -3.48
N PRO A 116 -17.13 9.52 -4.06
CA PRO A 116 -16.97 9.98 -5.44
C PRO A 116 -15.58 10.59 -5.67
N VAL A 117 -15.17 10.63 -6.94
CA VAL A 117 -13.91 11.26 -7.35
C VAL A 117 -13.91 12.73 -6.95
N GLU A 118 -12.86 13.16 -6.24
CA GLU A 118 -12.63 14.57 -5.95
C GLU A 118 -12.02 15.29 -7.16
N THR A 119 -12.46 16.52 -7.38
CA THR A 119 -11.93 17.40 -8.43
C THR A 119 -11.13 18.53 -7.81
N PHE A 120 -9.90 18.69 -8.27
CA PHE A 120 -9.01 19.76 -7.83
C PHE A 120 -8.79 20.76 -8.96
N ALA A 121 -8.85 22.05 -8.64
CA ALA A 121 -8.40 23.10 -9.55
C ALA A 121 -6.88 23.02 -9.72
N ALA A 122 -6.38 23.32 -10.92
CA ALA A 122 -4.95 23.46 -11.12
C ALA A 122 -4.40 24.54 -10.18
N PRO A 123 -3.25 24.29 -9.53
CA PRO A 123 -2.66 25.30 -8.66
C PRO A 123 -2.28 26.56 -9.44
N THR A 124 -2.58 27.72 -8.89
CA THR A 124 -2.15 29.02 -9.45
C THR A 124 -0.71 29.31 -9.00
N GLY A 125 0.26 29.04 -9.87
CA GLY A 125 1.70 29.28 -9.62
C GLY A 125 2.57 28.48 -10.58
N GLY A 126 3.56 29.14 -11.17
CA GLY A 126 4.55 28.58 -12.09
C GLY A 126 5.88 29.27 -11.91
#